data_AF-A0A1Y1N6Z0-F1
#
_entry.id   AF-A0A1Y1N6Z0-F1
#
_cell.length_a   1.000
_cell.length_b   1.000
_cell.length_c   1.000
_cell.angle_alpha   90.00
_cell.angle_beta   90.00
_cell.angle_gamma   90.00
#
_symmetry.space_group_name_H-M   'P 1'
#
loop_
_entity.id
_entity.type
_entity.pdbx_description
1 polymer ?
#
loop_
_entity_poly.entity_id
_entity_poly.type
_entity_poly.pdbx_seq_one_letter_code
_entity_poly.pdbx_strand_id
1 'polypeptide(L)'
;RTNPQYATMAPQKLLCLILLVAGTKGDVFDYNFEALSSPRMLSDALESFLLLNATAVSWNCSVQLSEYLVGLRSREEWALKMYDSTGKLPAGVLDGNLAELGSFDECLYVTKLNEEREGSSFTGQYCMGSIFVNATKNISAEIQFSEHLNSLAFSTCLPDACSATDVQNLFRGFGINLTTDDTYCQLLAERPVLDIGGIFGVTIFVCLALLMVASTIYDLRKKFREK
;
A
#
# COMPACT_ATOMS: atom_id res chain seq x y z
N ARG A 1 -23.63 32.67 -0.47
CA ARG A 1 -22.22 32.87 -0.07
C ARG A 1 -21.54 31.52 -0.14
N THR A 2 -20.99 31.20 -1.30
CA THR A 2 -20.18 29.99 -1.54
C THR A 2 -18.77 30.27 -1.02
N ASN A 3 -18.25 29.38 -0.18
CA ASN A 3 -16.92 29.46 0.42
C ASN A 3 -15.95 28.63 -0.43
N PRO A 4 -14.97 29.23 -1.14
CA PRO A 4 -14.00 28.47 -1.88
C PRO A 4 -12.81 28.18 -0.96
N GLN A 5 -12.85 27.06 -0.25
CA GLN A 5 -11.62 26.41 0.23
C GLN A 5 -11.03 25.57 -0.90
N TYR A 6 -10.56 26.23 -1.96
CA TYR A 6 -9.54 25.65 -2.82
C TYR A 6 -8.21 26.18 -2.32
N ALA A 7 -7.49 25.33 -1.57
CA ALA A 7 -6.12 25.60 -1.17
C ALA A 7 -5.30 25.79 -2.45
N THR A 8 -4.85 27.01 -2.71
CA THR A 8 -3.96 27.30 -3.83
C THR A 8 -2.63 26.62 -3.56
N MET A 9 -2.39 25.48 -4.21
CA MET A 9 -1.10 24.81 -4.19
C MET A 9 -0.04 25.78 -4.71
N ALA A 10 1.03 26.00 -3.92
CA ALA A 10 2.11 26.89 -4.33
C ALA A 10 2.69 26.41 -5.68
N PRO A 11 3.01 27.31 -6.63
CA PRO A 11 3.47 26.95 -7.98
C PRO A 11 4.71 26.04 -7.97
N GLN A 12 5.52 26.15 -6.93
CA GLN A 12 6.66 25.27 -6.63
C GLN A 12 6.27 23.82 -6.28
N LYS A 13 5.17 23.62 -5.54
CA LYS A 13 4.63 22.28 -5.26
C LYS A 13 4.06 21.67 -6.52
N LEU A 14 3.34 22.46 -7.33
CA LEU A 14 2.80 22.01 -8.62
C LEU A 14 3.91 21.63 -9.60
N LEU A 15 5.00 22.39 -9.67
CA LEU A 15 6.14 22.07 -10.53
C LEU A 15 6.86 20.80 -10.08
N CYS A 16 7.10 20.62 -8.78
CA CYS A 16 7.73 19.40 -8.26
C CYS A 16 6.86 18.18 -8.51
N LEU A 17 5.56 18.33 -8.35
CA LEU A 17 4.58 17.26 -8.51
C LEU A 17 4.33 16.95 -10.00
N ILE A 18 4.41 17.95 -10.88
CA ILE A 18 4.56 17.75 -12.33
C ILE A 18 5.86 17.00 -12.61
N LEU A 19 6.99 17.33 -11.98
CA LEU A 19 8.26 16.60 -12.19
C LEU A 19 8.26 15.18 -11.61
N LEU A 20 7.45 14.88 -10.59
CA LEU A 20 7.19 13.50 -10.20
C LEU A 20 6.52 12.74 -11.36
N VAL A 21 5.58 13.39 -12.04
CA VAL A 21 4.65 12.79 -13.02
C VAL A 21 5.11 12.88 -14.49
N ALA A 22 5.99 13.83 -14.87
CA ALA A 22 6.17 14.27 -16.26
C ALA A 22 7.31 13.60 -17.06
N GLY A 23 7.82 12.45 -16.64
CA GLY A 23 8.63 11.57 -17.49
C GLY A 23 9.92 12.17 -18.05
N THR A 24 10.61 13.02 -17.31
CA THR A 24 12.02 13.30 -17.58
C THR A 24 12.85 12.04 -17.30
N LYS A 25 13.90 11.79 -18.09
CA LYS A 25 14.78 10.62 -17.92
C LYS A 25 15.32 10.57 -16.49
N GLY A 26 14.83 9.64 -15.67
CA GLY A 26 15.13 9.54 -14.24
C GLY A 26 13.92 9.60 -13.30
N ASP A 27 12.71 9.73 -13.85
CA ASP A 27 11.47 9.86 -13.06
C ASP A 27 10.92 8.52 -12.55
N VAL A 28 10.23 8.57 -11.41
CA VAL A 28 9.68 7.40 -10.70
C VAL A 28 8.45 6.80 -11.39
N PHE A 29 7.70 7.58 -12.18
CA PHE A 29 6.39 7.17 -12.71
C PHE A 29 6.34 6.86 -14.22
N ASP A 30 7.42 7.04 -14.98
CA ASP A 30 7.37 6.96 -16.46
C ASP A 30 7.41 5.52 -17.01
N TYR A 31 8.05 4.56 -16.31
CA TYR A 31 8.16 3.15 -16.76
C TYR A 31 7.99 2.10 -15.65
N ASN A 32 8.33 2.42 -14.40
CA ASN A 32 8.48 1.39 -13.36
C ASN A 32 7.15 0.94 -12.74
N PHE A 33 6.11 1.79 -12.80
CA PHE A 33 4.77 1.46 -12.31
C PHE A 33 3.93 0.64 -13.32
N GLU A 34 4.37 0.50 -14.57
CA GLU A 34 3.69 -0.31 -15.58
C GLU A 34 3.55 -1.76 -15.14
N ALA A 35 4.57 -2.30 -14.45
CA ALA A 35 4.52 -3.63 -13.85
C ALA A 35 3.31 -3.80 -12.90
N LEU A 36 2.91 -2.74 -12.21
CA LEU A 36 1.80 -2.77 -11.25
C LEU A 36 0.44 -2.49 -11.89
N SER A 37 0.40 -2.06 -13.15
CA SER A 37 -0.81 -1.63 -13.88
C SER A 37 -1.74 -2.78 -14.27
N SER A 38 -1.23 -4.00 -14.43
CA SER A 38 -2.04 -5.19 -14.69
C SER A 38 -1.41 -6.46 -14.12
N PRO A 39 -2.20 -7.52 -13.83
CA PRO A 39 -1.67 -8.80 -13.36
C PRO A 39 -0.65 -9.43 -14.34
N ARG A 40 -0.84 -9.23 -15.65
CA ARG A 40 0.05 -9.74 -16.70
C ARG A 40 1.41 -9.06 -16.64
N MET A 41 1.43 -7.73 -16.61
CA MET A 41 2.68 -6.99 -16.53
C MET A 41 3.43 -7.28 -15.23
N LEU A 42 2.72 -7.50 -14.11
CA LEU A 42 3.38 -7.93 -12.88
C LEU A 42 4.01 -9.31 -13.05
N SER A 43 3.32 -10.27 -13.67
CA SER A 43 3.87 -11.61 -13.90
C SER A 43 5.11 -11.59 -14.80
N ASP A 44 5.15 -10.72 -15.81
CA ASP A 44 6.30 -10.59 -16.72
C ASP A 44 7.48 -9.87 -16.06
N ALA A 45 7.20 -8.87 -15.21
CA ALA A 45 8.21 -8.21 -14.39
C ALA A 45 8.81 -9.17 -13.35
N LEU A 46 7.97 -9.97 -12.68
CA LEU A 46 8.40 -11.03 -11.77
C LEU A 46 9.26 -12.06 -12.50
N GLU A 47 8.86 -12.51 -13.68
CA GLU A 47 9.64 -13.46 -14.48
C GLU A 47 11.02 -12.89 -14.82
N SER A 48 11.04 -11.66 -15.34
CA SER A 48 12.27 -10.96 -15.71
C SER A 48 13.20 -10.79 -14.51
N PHE A 49 12.65 -10.42 -13.35
CA PHE A 49 13.41 -10.29 -12.11
C PHE A 49 13.99 -11.63 -11.65
N LEU A 50 13.18 -12.70 -11.63
CA LEU A 50 13.63 -14.03 -11.21
C LEU A 50 14.69 -14.58 -12.18
N LEU A 51 14.64 -14.27 -13.47
CA LEU A 51 15.66 -14.71 -14.43
C LEU A 51 16.98 -13.94 -14.32
N LEU A 52 16.94 -12.65 -14.02
CA LEU A 52 18.13 -11.79 -14.02
C LEU A 52 18.78 -11.66 -12.64
N ASN A 53 17.98 -11.67 -11.57
CA ASN A 53 18.38 -11.29 -10.21
C ASN A 53 17.80 -12.25 -9.14
N ALA A 54 17.55 -13.52 -9.45
CA ALA A 54 17.01 -14.49 -8.49
C ALA A 54 17.77 -14.55 -7.15
N THR A 55 19.08 -14.34 -7.16
CA THR A 55 19.92 -14.37 -5.94
C THR A 55 19.85 -13.09 -5.11
N ALA A 56 19.13 -12.06 -5.58
CA ALA A 56 18.92 -10.81 -4.85
C ALA A 56 17.84 -10.93 -3.75
N VAL A 57 17.08 -12.03 -3.75
CA VAL A 57 16.09 -12.35 -2.71
C VAL A 57 16.41 -13.71 -2.08
N SER A 58 15.85 -13.96 -0.90
CA SER A 58 15.95 -15.24 -0.22
C SER A 58 15.36 -16.39 -1.06
N TRP A 59 15.90 -17.61 -0.88
CA TRP A 59 15.44 -18.80 -1.61
C TRP A 59 13.95 -19.10 -1.39
N ASN A 60 13.44 -18.94 -0.16
CA ASN A 60 12.03 -19.19 0.12
C ASN A 60 11.13 -18.15 -0.56
N CYS A 61 11.53 -16.87 -0.55
CA CYS A 61 10.82 -15.81 -1.27
C CYS A 61 10.82 -16.07 -2.78
N SER A 62 11.94 -16.46 -3.39
CA SER A 62 11.98 -16.74 -4.84
C SER A 62 11.08 -17.91 -5.24
N VAL A 63 11.02 -18.97 -4.42
CA VAL A 63 10.12 -20.11 -4.63
C VAL A 63 8.65 -19.65 -4.57
N GLN A 64 8.23 -18.96 -3.52
CA GLN A 64 6.83 -18.50 -3.41
C GLN A 64 6.47 -17.43 -4.45
N LEU A 65 7.42 -16.56 -4.83
CA LEU A 65 7.24 -15.60 -5.94
C LEU A 65 7.04 -16.31 -7.28
N SER A 66 7.72 -17.45 -7.51
CA SER A 66 7.50 -18.25 -8.71
C SER A 66 6.09 -18.87 -8.73
N GLU A 67 5.58 -19.33 -7.58
CA GLU A 67 4.19 -19.79 -7.47
C GLU A 67 3.21 -18.63 -7.68
N TYR A 68 3.51 -17.45 -7.15
CA TYR A 68 2.71 -16.24 -7.35
C TYR A 68 2.65 -15.82 -8.82
N LEU A 69 3.78 -15.82 -9.52
CA LEU A 69 3.87 -15.58 -10.96
C LEU A 69 2.97 -16.56 -11.73
N VAL A 70 3.06 -17.87 -11.43
CA VAL A 70 2.22 -18.88 -12.08
C VAL A 70 0.74 -18.63 -11.78
N GLY A 71 0.39 -18.35 -10.52
CA GLY A 71 -0.98 -18.02 -10.12
C GLY A 71 -1.55 -16.80 -10.85
N LEU A 72 -0.74 -15.74 -11.06
CA LEU A 72 -1.12 -14.55 -11.84
C LEU A 72 -1.39 -14.90 -13.30
N ARG A 73 -0.56 -15.75 -13.93
CA ARG A 73 -0.73 -16.19 -15.32
C ARG A 73 -1.96 -17.08 -15.49
N SER A 74 -2.21 -17.96 -14.52
CA SER A 74 -3.37 -18.84 -14.46
C SER A 74 -4.65 -18.14 -14.01
N ARG A 75 -4.56 -16.87 -13.56
CA ARG A 75 -5.68 -16.07 -13.02
C ARG A 75 -6.34 -16.72 -11.82
N GLU A 76 -5.54 -17.33 -10.96
CA GLU A 76 -6.03 -17.92 -9.71
C GLU A 76 -6.50 -16.83 -8.75
N GLU A 77 -7.61 -17.09 -8.05
CA GLU A 77 -8.29 -16.08 -7.23
C GLU A 77 -7.37 -15.52 -6.13
N TRP A 78 -6.61 -16.37 -5.45
CA TRP A 78 -5.69 -15.94 -4.39
C TRP A 78 -4.58 -15.02 -4.92
N ALA A 79 -4.07 -15.28 -6.13
CA ALA A 79 -3.03 -14.48 -6.75
C ALA A 79 -3.59 -13.14 -7.21
N LEU A 80 -4.79 -13.13 -7.80
CA LEU A 80 -5.45 -11.89 -8.19
C LEU A 80 -5.79 -11.01 -6.99
N LYS A 81 -6.24 -11.60 -5.86
CA LYS A 81 -6.43 -10.89 -4.59
C LYS A 81 -5.14 -10.30 -4.05
N MET A 82 -4.04 -11.07 -4.05
CA MET A 82 -2.72 -10.54 -3.65
C MET A 82 -2.29 -9.35 -4.51
N TYR A 83 -2.53 -9.40 -5.82
CA TYR A 83 -2.25 -8.30 -6.74
C TYR A 83 -3.14 -7.07 -6.52
N ASP A 84 -4.43 -7.28 -6.26
CA ASP A 84 -5.41 -6.21 -6.02
C ASP A 84 -5.19 -5.53 -4.67
N SER A 85 -4.69 -6.29 -3.69
CA SER A 85 -4.31 -5.80 -2.37
C SER A 85 -3.06 -4.92 -2.36
N THR A 86 -2.20 -5.03 -3.37
CA THR A 86 -0.99 -4.19 -3.51
C THR A 86 -1.38 -2.77 -3.95
N GLY A 87 -0.75 -1.76 -3.34
CA GLY A 87 -0.93 -0.37 -3.73
C GLY A 87 -0.74 -0.14 -5.23
N LYS A 88 -1.46 0.83 -5.79
CA LYS A 88 -1.29 1.33 -7.16
C LYS A 88 -0.78 2.76 -7.15
N LEU A 89 -0.93 3.47 -8.27
CA LEU A 89 -0.67 4.90 -8.29
C LEU A 89 -1.82 5.61 -7.54
N PRO A 90 -1.54 6.43 -6.51
CA PRO A 90 -2.62 7.08 -5.78
C PRO A 90 -3.40 8.02 -6.68
N ALA A 91 -4.72 8.01 -6.55
CA ALA A 91 -5.55 9.03 -7.18
C ALA A 91 -5.30 10.39 -6.52
N GLY A 92 -5.32 11.48 -7.29
CA GLY A 92 -5.15 12.81 -6.73
C GLY A 92 -3.72 13.12 -6.27
N VAL A 93 -2.71 12.45 -6.83
CA VAL A 93 -1.29 12.82 -6.61
C VAL A 93 -1.10 14.31 -6.88
N LEU A 94 -1.67 14.85 -7.98
CA LEU A 94 -1.64 16.28 -8.32
C LEU A 94 -2.28 17.21 -7.29
N ASP A 95 -3.17 16.68 -6.46
CA ASP A 95 -3.82 17.39 -5.36
C ASP A 95 -3.13 17.14 -4.01
N GLY A 96 -1.97 16.45 -4.03
CA GLY A 96 -1.15 16.17 -2.86
C GLY A 96 -1.41 14.83 -2.17
N ASN A 97 -2.14 13.91 -2.80
CA ASN A 97 -2.26 12.55 -2.26
C ASN A 97 -0.97 11.75 -2.54
N LEU A 98 -0.12 11.62 -1.51
CA LEU A 98 1.16 10.93 -1.59
C LEU A 98 1.18 9.59 -0.87
N ALA A 99 0.00 9.00 -0.60
CA ALA A 99 -0.10 7.73 0.10
C ALA A 99 -1.06 6.79 -0.63
N GLU A 100 -0.59 5.58 -0.90
CA GLU A 100 -1.42 4.47 -1.37
C GLU A 100 -1.26 3.29 -0.42
N LEU A 101 -2.35 2.96 0.27
CA LEU A 101 -2.36 1.97 1.34
C LEU A 101 -2.73 0.58 0.85
N GLY A 102 -3.29 0.44 -0.36
CA GLY A 102 -3.78 -0.86 -0.83
C GLY A 102 -4.84 -1.46 0.10
N SER A 103 -5.08 -2.77 -0.04
CA SER A 103 -6.05 -3.50 0.79
C SER A 103 -5.33 -4.31 1.87
N PHE A 104 -5.13 -3.68 3.03
CA PHE A 104 -4.42 -4.28 4.16
C PHE A 104 -5.05 -5.60 4.63
N ASP A 105 -6.36 -5.57 4.93
CA ASP A 105 -7.03 -6.76 5.46
C ASP A 105 -7.05 -7.88 4.42
N GLU A 106 -7.38 -7.58 3.16
CA GLU A 106 -7.40 -8.58 2.10
C GLU A 106 -6.03 -9.24 1.93
N CYS A 107 -4.94 -8.46 1.91
CA CYS A 107 -3.59 -9.00 1.79
C CYS A 107 -3.30 -10.07 2.85
N LEU A 108 -3.59 -9.77 4.12
CA LEU A 108 -3.32 -10.68 5.22
C LEU A 108 -4.17 -11.95 5.16
N TYR A 109 -5.38 -11.88 4.60
CA TYR A 109 -6.28 -13.03 4.50
C TYR A 109 -6.08 -13.85 3.21
N VAL A 110 -5.23 -13.40 2.28
CA VAL A 110 -4.84 -14.23 1.13
C VAL A 110 -4.10 -15.47 1.64
N THR A 111 -4.58 -16.64 1.24
CA THR A 111 -3.95 -17.92 1.54
C THR A 111 -3.90 -18.76 0.27
N LYS A 112 -2.71 -19.26 -0.06
CA LYS A 112 -2.51 -20.28 -1.07
C LYS A 112 -2.42 -21.63 -0.37
N LEU A 113 -3.42 -22.48 -0.59
CA LEU A 113 -3.43 -23.84 -0.09
C LEU A 113 -2.89 -24.77 -1.17
N ASN A 114 -1.87 -25.56 -0.83
CA ASN A 114 -1.46 -26.67 -1.69
C ASN A 114 -2.24 -27.92 -1.34
N GLU A 115 -2.93 -28.47 -2.34
CA GLU A 115 -3.55 -29.78 -2.27
C GLU A 115 -2.52 -30.91 -2.54
N GLU A 116 -1.41 -30.58 -3.21
CA GLU A 116 -0.32 -31.51 -3.52
C GLU A 116 0.79 -31.50 -2.45
N ARG A 117 1.42 -32.66 -2.23
CA ARG A 117 2.42 -32.87 -1.16
C ARG A 117 3.73 -32.09 -1.33
N GLU A 118 4.00 -31.53 -2.51
CA GLU A 118 5.28 -30.89 -2.85
C GLU A 118 5.21 -29.36 -2.92
N GLY A 119 4.02 -28.75 -2.84
CA GLY A 119 3.88 -27.28 -2.84
C GLY A 119 3.88 -26.68 -1.43
N SER A 120 4.46 -25.49 -1.26
CA SER A 120 4.44 -24.77 0.03
C SER A 120 3.16 -23.96 0.21
N SER A 121 2.29 -24.28 1.16
CA SER A 121 1.18 -23.39 1.52
C SER A 121 1.72 -22.11 2.14
N PHE A 122 1.17 -20.96 1.77
CA PHE A 122 1.64 -19.65 2.24
C PHE A 122 0.51 -18.63 2.32
N THR A 123 0.78 -17.55 3.06
CA THR A 123 -0.12 -16.41 3.25
C THR A 123 0.44 -15.13 2.65
N GLY A 124 -0.39 -14.11 2.51
CA GLY A 124 0.07 -12.78 2.15
C GLY A 124 0.71 -12.04 3.34
N GLN A 125 1.80 -11.34 3.07
CA GLN A 125 2.43 -10.38 3.95
C GLN A 125 2.22 -8.98 3.37
N TYR A 126 1.70 -8.10 4.21
CA TYR A 126 1.53 -6.69 3.89
C TYR A 126 2.77 -5.93 4.36
N CYS A 127 3.43 -5.17 3.48
CA CYS A 127 4.51 -4.26 3.86
C CYS A 127 4.20 -2.83 3.45
N MET A 128 4.42 -1.87 4.35
CA MET A 128 4.33 -0.44 4.06
C MET A 128 5.72 0.14 3.83
N GLY A 129 5.96 0.76 2.67
CA GLY A 129 7.22 1.38 2.33
C GLY A 129 7.09 2.83 1.87
N SER A 130 8.25 3.47 1.66
CA SER A 130 8.37 4.81 1.09
C SER A 130 9.18 4.76 -0.21
N ILE A 131 8.62 5.30 -1.28
CA ILE A 131 9.30 5.49 -2.55
C ILE A 131 9.84 6.92 -2.57
N PHE A 132 11.16 7.06 -2.56
CA PHE A 132 11.80 8.36 -2.60
C PHE A 132 12.06 8.75 -4.05
N VAL A 133 11.62 9.96 -4.42
CA VAL A 133 11.90 10.50 -5.74
C VAL A 133 13.09 11.44 -5.62
N ASN A 134 14.20 11.05 -6.23
CA ASN A 134 15.35 11.93 -6.40
C ASN A 134 15.05 12.93 -7.50
N ALA A 135 14.27 13.98 -7.18
CA ALA A 135 14.17 15.14 -8.04
C ALA A 135 15.60 15.64 -8.32
N THR A 136 15.92 15.90 -9.59
CA THR A 136 17.27 16.29 -10.01
C THR A 136 17.82 17.37 -9.07
N LYS A 137 19.06 17.17 -8.58
CA LYS A 137 19.75 18.04 -7.59
C LYS A 137 19.69 19.55 -7.92
N ASN A 138 19.46 19.90 -9.18
CA ASN A 138 19.37 21.28 -9.64
C ASN A 138 18.02 21.94 -9.31
N ILE A 139 16.92 21.17 -9.21
CA ILE A 139 15.58 21.70 -8.97
C ILE A 139 15.27 21.76 -7.47
N SER A 140 15.77 20.80 -6.69
CA SER A 140 15.61 20.76 -5.24
C SER A 140 16.38 21.86 -4.50
N ALA A 141 17.42 22.44 -5.10
CA ALA A 141 18.18 23.56 -4.53
C ALA A 141 17.47 24.92 -4.70
N GLU A 142 16.62 25.05 -5.72
CA GLU A 142 15.97 26.33 -6.09
C GLU A 142 14.54 26.43 -5.55
N ILE A 143 13.94 25.29 -5.20
CA ILE A 143 12.64 25.20 -4.57
C ILE A 143 12.88 24.76 -3.13
N GLN A 144 12.82 25.69 -2.16
CA GLN A 144 12.89 25.40 -0.71
C GLN A 144 11.72 24.51 -0.30
N PHE A 145 11.84 23.22 -0.60
CA PHE A 145 10.82 22.24 -0.38
C PHE A 145 11.02 21.62 1.01
N SER A 146 9.91 21.37 1.69
CA SER A 146 9.94 20.57 2.90
C SER A 146 10.27 19.12 2.52
N GLU A 147 11.28 18.53 3.17
CA GLU A 147 11.72 17.13 2.98
C GLU A 147 10.58 16.08 3.09
N HIS A 148 9.38 16.46 3.51
CA HIS A 148 8.25 15.55 3.73
C HIS A 148 7.37 15.25 2.50
N LEU A 149 7.60 15.93 1.37
CA LEU A 149 6.76 15.79 0.18
C LEU A 149 7.50 15.13 -1.00
N ASN A 150 8.69 14.55 -0.75
CA ASN A 150 9.51 13.85 -1.73
C ASN A 150 9.40 12.31 -1.64
N SER A 151 8.57 11.81 -0.72
CA SER A 151 8.31 10.40 -0.53
C SER A 151 6.84 10.10 -0.81
N LEU A 152 6.61 9.03 -1.58
CA LEU A 152 5.31 8.40 -1.73
C LEU A 152 5.23 7.22 -0.77
N ALA A 153 4.26 7.22 0.12
CA ALA A 153 3.98 6.08 0.97
C ALA A 153 3.21 5.03 0.13
N PHE A 154 3.69 3.79 0.11
CA PHE A 154 3.21 2.76 -0.79
C PHE A 154 3.22 1.38 -0.14
N SER A 155 2.12 0.65 -0.24
CA SER A 155 2.02 -0.71 0.30
C SER A 155 2.21 -1.80 -0.76
N THR A 156 2.72 -2.95 -0.31
CA THR A 156 2.96 -4.13 -1.13
C THR A 156 2.35 -5.36 -0.47
N CYS A 157 1.74 -6.23 -1.27
CA CYS A 157 1.30 -7.55 -0.81
C CYS A 157 2.10 -8.64 -1.51
N LEU A 158 2.97 -9.32 -0.78
CA LEU A 158 3.84 -10.38 -1.27
C LEU A 158 3.66 -11.67 -0.44
N PRO A 159 4.19 -12.81 -0.90
CA PRO A 159 4.17 -14.03 -0.09
C PRO A 159 4.93 -13.89 1.24
N ASP A 160 4.47 -14.61 2.27
CA ASP A 160 5.00 -14.54 3.64
C ASP A 160 6.47 -14.90 3.83
N ALA A 161 7.07 -15.63 2.87
CA ALA A 161 8.49 -15.93 2.92
C ALA A 161 9.40 -14.74 2.57
N CYS A 162 8.85 -13.66 2.00
CA CYS A 162 9.62 -12.48 1.65
C CYS A 162 9.86 -11.60 2.89
N SER A 163 11.11 -11.20 3.11
CA SER A 163 11.48 -10.21 4.14
C SER A 163 11.38 -8.78 3.62
N ALA A 164 11.44 -7.77 4.50
CA ALA A 164 11.50 -6.37 4.07
C ALA A 164 12.70 -6.09 3.14
N THR A 165 13.81 -6.82 3.31
CA THR A 165 14.97 -6.70 2.41
C THR A 165 14.68 -7.31 1.04
N ASP A 166 13.99 -8.45 0.98
CA ASP A 166 13.58 -9.08 -0.27
C ASP A 166 12.60 -8.18 -1.05
N VAL A 167 11.64 -7.59 -0.35
CA VAL A 167 10.69 -6.61 -0.90
C VAL A 167 11.45 -5.44 -1.54
N GLN A 168 12.40 -4.84 -0.83
CA GLN A 168 13.19 -3.73 -1.38
C GLN A 168 13.98 -4.14 -2.63
N ASN A 169 14.60 -5.32 -2.62
CA ASN A 169 15.39 -5.81 -3.75
C ASN A 169 14.50 -6.13 -4.97
N LEU A 170 13.32 -6.71 -4.73
CA LEU A 170 12.33 -6.97 -5.78
C LEU A 170 11.89 -5.68 -6.46
N PHE A 171 11.46 -4.69 -5.68
CA PHE A 171 11.00 -3.41 -6.22
C PHE A 171 12.13 -2.61 -6.89
N ARG A 172 13.37 -2.68 -6.36
CA ARG A 172 14.54 -2.14 -7.06
C ARG A 172 14.78 -2.81 -8.40
N GLY A 173 14.51 -4.12 -8.49
CA GLY A 173 14.51 -4.87 -9.74
C GLY A 173 13.49 -4.36 -10.76
N PHE A 174 12.35 -3.85 -10.30
CA PHE A 174 11.34 -3.16 -11.13
C PHE A 174 11.69 -1.69 -11.42
N GLY A 175 12.84 -1.20 -10.95
CA GLY A 175 13.26 0.20 -11.07
C GLY A 175 12.65 1.14 -10.01
N ILE A 176 11.94 0.61 -9.01
CA ILE A 176 11.31 1.38 -7.92
C ILE A 176 12.23 1.35 -6.70
N ASN A 177 12.72 2.50 -6.26
CA ASN A 177 13.49 2.59 -5.01
C ASN A 177 12.56 2.67 -3.79
N LEU A 178 11.93 1.53 -3.48
CA LEU A 178 11.11 1.35 -2.29
C LEU A 178 12.04 1.12 -1.07
N THR A 179 11.76 1.81 0.03
CA THR A 179 12.44 1.61 1.32
C THR A 179 11.41 1.14 2.34
N THR A 180 11.65 0.01 2.98
CA THR A 180 10.80 -0.58 4.02
C THR A 180 11.65 -1.35 5.03
N ASP A 181 11.10 -1.62 6.21
CA ASP A 181 11.72 -2.37 7.30
C ASP A 181 10.73 -3.45 7.78
N ASP A 182 11.21 -4.51 8.43
CA ASP A 182 10.36 -5.61 8.90
C ASP A 182 9.29 -5.12 9.90
N THR A 183 9.53 -4.02 10.61
CA THR A 183 8.53 -3.36 11.46
C THR A 183 7.30 -2.83 10.73
N TYR A 184 7.43 -2.56 9.43
CA TYR A 184 6.34 -2.14 8.56
C TYR A 184 5.72 -3.29 7.76
N CYS A 185 6.23 -4.50 7.95
CA CYS A 185 5.69 -5.73 7.40
C CYS A 185 4.83 -6.44 8.45
N GLN A 186 3.68 -6.95 8.03
CA GLN A 186 2.72 -7.61 8.91
C GLN A 186 2.20 -8.89 8.27
N LEU A 187 2.05 -9.91 9.11
CA LEU A 187 1.46 -11.19 8.75
C LEU A 187 0.15 -11.42 9.53
N LEU A 188 -0.69 -12.31 9.02
CA LEU A 188 -1.93 -12.67 9.71
C LEU A 188 -1.68 -13.24 11.11
N ALA A 189 -0.63 -14.06 11.27
CA ALA A 189 -0.27 -14.69 12.54
C ALA A 189 0.21 -13.68 13.61
N GLU A 190 0.67 -12.51 13.18
CA GLU A 190 1.24 -11.48 14.05
C GLU A 190 0.26 -10.35 14.36
N ARG A 191 -1.01 -10.45 13.89
CA ARG A 191 -2.00 -9.41 14.16
C ARG A 191 -2.11 -9.17 15.67
N PRO A 192 -1.94 -7.91 16.11
CA PRO A 192 -2.07 -7.60 17.52
C PRO A 192 -3.50 -7.90 17.96
N VAL A 193 -3.61 -8.78 18.96
CA VAL A 193 -4.86 -8.95 19.71
C VAL A 193 -5.18 -7.63 20.42
N LEU A 194 -6.48 -7.27 20.48
CA LEU A 194 -6.92 -5.98 20.99
C LEU A 194 -6.31 -5.71 22.39
N ASP A 195 -5.47 -4.69 22.47
CA ASP A 195 -4.79 -4.32 23.71
C ASP A 195 -5.79 -3.85 24.77
N ILE A 196 -5.40 -3.91 26.04
CA ILE A 196 -6.17 -3.44 27.18
C ILE A 196 -6.65 -2.00 26.95
N GLY A 197 -5.79 -1.14 26.39
CA GLY A 197 -6.17 0.23 26.01
C GLY A 197 -7.27 0.27 24.93
N GLY A 198 -7.22 -0.64 23.96
CA GLY A 198 -8.24 -0.80 22.94
C GLY A 198 -9.59 -1.20 23.52
N ILE A 199 -9.61 -2.12 24.49
CA ILE A 199 -10.85 -2.54 25.19
C ILE A 199 -11.47 -1.35 25.94
N PHE A 200 -10.67 -0.57 26.67
CA PHE A 200 -11.17 0.63 27.35
C PHE A 200 -11.74 1.66 26.35
N GLY A 201 -11.04 1.90 25.24
CA GLY A 201 -11.52 2.79 24.18
C GLY A 201 -12.87 2.35 23.62
N VAL A 202 -12.99 1.08 23.20
CA VAL A 202 -14.23 0.51 22.67
C VAL A 202 -15.37 0.64 23.68
N THR A 203 -15.11 0.35 24.96
CA THR A 203 -16.11 0.46 26.02
C THR A 203 -16.64 1.89 26.16
N ILE A 204 -15.75 2.90 26.13
CA ILE A 204 -16.14 4.31 26.22
C ILE A 204 -17.00 4.72 25.01
N PHE A 205 -16.59 4.35 23.79
CA PHE A 205 -17.35 4.67 22.58
C PHE A 205 -18.75 4.04 22.59
N VAL A 206 -18.87 2.79 23.04
CA VAL A 206 -20.17 2.12 23.18
C VAL A 206 -21.05 2.83 24.20
N CYS A 207 -20.51 3.22 25.35
CA CYS A 207 -21.25 3.99 26.36
C CYS A 207 -21.75 5.34 25.82
N LEU A 208 -20.91 6.08 25.09
CA LEU A 208 -21.30 7.36 24.48
C LEU A 208 -22.38 7.18 23.41
N ALA A 209 -22.28 6.13 22.59
CA ALA A 209 -23.31 5.80 21.60
C ALA A 209 -24.66 5.48 22.26
N LEU A 210 -24.67 4.73 23.37
CA LEU A 210 -25.88 4.45 24.13
C LEU A 210 -26.50 5.72 24.72
N LEU A 211 -25.70 6.64 25.24
CA LEU A 211 -26.19 7.94 25.73
C LEU A 211 -26.79 8.80 24.61
N MET A 212 -26.18 8.81 23.42
CA MET A 212 -26.74 9.50 22.25
C MET A 212 -28.08 8.89 21.84
N VAL A 213 -28.20 7.56 21.80
CA VAL A 213 -29.47 6.88 21.48
C VAL A 213 -30.53 7.18 22.55
N ALA A 214 -30.18 7.12 23.83
CA ALA A 214 -31.10 7.43 24.93
C ALA A 214 -31.60 8.88 24.88
N SER A 215 -30.70 9.83 24.64
CA SER A 215 -31.05 11.25 24.45
C SER A 215 -31.98 11.45 23.25
N THR A 216 -31.68 10.80 22.12
CA THR A 216 -32.52 10.84 20.91
C THR A 216 -33.93 10.29 21.17
N ILE A 217 -34.04 9.17 21.90
CA ILE A 217 -35.33 8.58 22.28
C ILE A 217 -36.10 9.52 23.21
N TYR A 218 -35.42 10.13 24.19
CA TYR A 218 -36.02 11.07 25.12
C TYR A 218 -36.62 12.28 24.39
N ASP A 219 -35.86 12.87 23.45
CA ASP A 219 -36.32 14.03 22.67
C ASP A 219 -37.53 13.70 21.80
N LEU A 220 -37.53 12.54 21.11
CA LEU A 220 -38.68 12.07 20.33
C LEU A 220 -39.91 11.85 21.22
N ARG A 221 -39.77 11.17 22.36
CA ARG A 221 -40.88 10.94 23.29
C ARG A 221 -41.45 12.25 23.83
N LYS A 222 -40.60 13.20 24.17
CA LYS A 222 -41.02 14.53 24.62
C LYS A 222 -41.86 15.22 23.54
N LYS A 223 -41.37 15.23 22.29
CA LYS A 223 -42.06 15.84 21.15
C LYS A 223 -43.41 15.19 20.83
N PHE A 224 -43.57 13.89 21.05
CA PHE A 224 -44.86 13.20 20.93
C PHE A 224 -45.82 13.48 22.08
N ARG A 225 -45.33 13.79 23.29
CA ARG A 225 -46.15 14.03 24.48
C ARG A 225 -46.64 15.49 24.58
N GLU A 226 -45.98 16.41 23.89
CA GLU A 226 -46.36 17.83 23.81
C GLU A 226 -47.34 18.12 22.65
N LYS A 227 -47.76 17.09 21.91
CA LYS A 227 -48.71 17.16 20.80
C LYS A 227 -50.01 16.48 21.18
#